data_AF-A0A1X2IQ29-F1
#
_entry.id   AF-A0A1X2IQ29-F1
#
_cell.length_a   1.000
_cell.length_b   1.000
_cell.length_c   1.000
_cell.angle_alpha   90.00
_cell.angle_beta   90.00
_cell.angle_gamma   90.00
#
_symmetry.space_group_name_H-M   'P 1'
#
loop_
_entity.id
_entity.type
_entity.pdbx_description
1 polymer ?
#
loop_
_entity_poly.entity_id
_entity_poly.type
_entity_poly.pdbx_seq_one_letter_code
_entity_poly.pdbx_strand_id
1 'polypeptide(L)'
;MDHRQSGEFHRHQRRRSSLKLPVLDPDGTALSSPLLQVLHTLFTEFDKDQDDALRHEELDHYVFSTNGQHPSDEFLSAMGQRFGANDKGWLTKEGFLAFYLEQTLGDQDETRKDMAAHGYDRWTLRKL
;
A
#
# COMPACT_ATOMS: atom_id res chain seq x y z
N MET A 1 -54.74 36.92 -3.37
CA MET A 1 -54.22 36.37 -4.63
C MET A 1 -52.76 36.75 -4.69
N ASP A 2 -51.89 36.06 -3.95
CA ASP A 2 -51.25 34.78 -4.33
C ASP A 2 -50.42 34.97 -5.62
N HIS A 3 -49.11 34.71 -5.70
CA HIS A 3 -48.28 33.76 -4.96
C HIS A 3 -46.80 34.17 -4.98
N ARG A 4 -46.16 34.00 -3.82
CA ARG A 4 -44.87 33.34 -3.52
C ARG A 4 -43.61 33.61 -4.36
N GLN A 5 -42.59 34.06 -3.62
CA GLN A 5 -41.17 33.71 -3.74
C GLN A 5 -40.91 32.29 -4.26
N SER A 6 -39.89 32.15 -5.10
CA SER A 6 -39.07 30.95 -5.28
C SER A 6 -37.68 31.47 -5.66
N GLY A 7 -36.64 31.42 -4.81
CA GLY A 7 -36.24 30.30 -3.99
C GLY A 7 -35.30 29.41 -4.81
N GLU A 8 -34.05 29.33 -4.37
CA GLU A 8 -32.93 28.51 -4.83
C GLU A 8 -33.37 27.11 -5.31
N PHE A 9 -32.67 26.41 -6.22
CA PHE A 9 -31.37 25.79 -5.98
C PHE A 9 -30.79 25.38 -7.33
N HIS A 10 -29.70 26.01 -7.75
CA HIS A 10 -28.72 25.31 -8.57
C HIS A 10 -28.16 24.20 -7.67
N ARG A 11 -28.74 23.00 -7.77
CA ARG A 11 -28.09 21.78 -7.28
C ARG A 11 -26.81 21.63 -8.10
N HIS A 12 -25.73 22.25 -7.64
CA HIS A 12 -24.41 21.74 -7.87
C HIS A 12 -24.44 20.31 -7.37
N GLN A 13 -24.63 19.40 -8.32
CA GLN A 13 -24.22 18.03 -8.19
C GLN A 13 -22.71 18.10 -7.99
N ARG A 14 -22.29 18.33 -6.74
CA ARG A 14 -20.93 18.02 -6.30
C ARG A 14 -20.82 16.54 -6.54
N ARG A 15 -20.31 16.18 -7.72
CA ARG A 15 -19.81 14.85 -8.00
C ARG A 15 -18.94 14.51 -6.79
N ARG A 16 -19.39 13.59 -5.96
CA ARG A 16 -18.48 12.88 -5.06
C ARG A 16 -17.54 12.14 -5.99
N SER A 17 -16.49 12.82 -6.45
CA SER A 17 -15.31 12.15 -6.96
C SER A 17 -14.84 11.31 -5.79
N SER A 18 -15.13 10.01 -5.84
CA SER A 18 -14.42 8.99 -5.08
C SER A 18 -12.93 9.24 -5.33
N LEU A 19 -12.28 9.96 -4.42
CA LEU A 19 -10.90 10.41 -4.60
C LEU A 19 -10.01 9.17 -4.59
N LYS A 20 -9.67 8.68 -5.79
CA LYS A 20 -8.56 7.75 -6.00
C LYS A 20 -7.30 8.49 -5.56
N LEU A 21 -6.79 8.16 -4.38
CA LEU A 21 -5.53 8.69 -3.90
C LEU A 21 -4.38 8.17 -4.78
N PRO A 22 -3.39 9.02 -5.08
CA PRO A 22 -2.23 8.61 -5.84
C PRO A 22 -1.39 7.63 -5.03
N VAL A 23 -0.77 6.67 -5.71
CA VAL A 23 0.18 5.69 -5.11
C VAL A 23 1.64 6.08 -5.36
N LEU A 24 1.89 6.97 -6.32
CA LEU A 24 3.16 7.64 -6.53
C LEU A 24 3.06 9.12 -6.15
N ASP A 25 4.20 9.75 -5.90
CA ASP A 25 4.32 11.19 -5.74
C ASP A 25 3.97 11.95 -7.05
N PRO A 26 3.84 13.29 -7.02
CA PRO A 26 3.47 14.07 -8.21
C PRO A 26 4.44 13.91 -9.39
N ASP A 27 5.72 13.65 -9.11
CA ASP A 27 6.75 13.45 -10.13
C ASP A 27 6.76 12.03 -10.69
N GLY A 28 6.03 11.10 -10.06
CA GLY A 28 5.96 9.70 -10.48
C GLY A 28 7.25 8.91 -10.24
N THR A 29 8.10 9.38 -9.33
CA THR A 29 9.44 8.81 -9.07
C THR A 29 9.57 8.14 -7.70
N ALA A 30 8.66 8.46 -6.78
CA ALA A 30 8.64 7.91 -5.43
C ALA A 30 7.23 7.46 -5.02
N LEU A 31 7.14 6.68 -3.95
CA LEU A 31 5.86 6.31 -3.36
C LEU A 31 5.16 7.54 -2.76
N SER A 32 3.85 7.62 -2.92
CA SER A 32 3.07 8.72 -2.36
C SER A 32 3.06 8.66 -0.83
N SER A 33 2.93 9.82 -0.17
CA SER A 33 2.82 9.84 1.30
C SER A 33 1.65 9.00 1.85
N PRO A 34 0.44 8.98 1.24
CA PRO A 34 -0.62 8.08 1.67
C PRO A 34 -0.24 6.60 1.59
N LEU A 35 0.40 6.16 0.50
CA LEU A 35 0.81 4.76 0.37
C LEU A 35 1.92 4.42 1.36
N LEU A 36 2.91 5.30 1.56
CA LEU A 36 3.97 5.11 2.56
C LEU A 36 3.40 4.89 3.97
N GLN A 37 2.37 5.64 4.37
CA GLN A 37 1.73 5.45 5.67
C GLN A 37 1.12 4.05 5.81
N VAL A 38 0.46 3.55 4.76
CA VAL A 38 -0.08 2.18 4.75
C VAL A 38 1.04 1.15 4.82
N LEU A 39 2.05 1.28 3.98
CA LEU A 39 3.18 0.34 3.93
C LEU A 39 3.97 0.30 5.24
N HIS A 40 4.18 1.44 5.89
CA HIS A 40 4.78 1.47 7.23
C HIS A 40 3.93 0.75 8.26
N THR A 41 2.61 0.93 8.21
CA THR A 41 1.68 0.24 9.12
C THR A 41 1.76 -1.27 8.90
N LEU A 42 1.71 -1.72 7.64
CA LEU A 42 1.84 -3.13 7.28
C LEU A 42 3.17 -3.70 7.74
N PHE A 43 4.29 -3.04 7.44
CA PHE A 43 5.60 -3.49 7.87
C PHE A 43 5.65 -3.72 9.39
N THR A 44 5.19 -2.74 10.18
CA THR A 44 5.14 -2.85 11.64
C THR A 44 4.16 -3.92 12.13
N GLU A 45 3.07 -4.20 11.39
CA GLU A 45 2.16 -5.30 11.73
C GLU A 45 2.82 -6.67 11.55
N PHE A 46 3.76 -6.83 10.61
CA PHE A 46 4.42 -8.10 10.30
C PHE A 46 5.78 -8.30 10.95
N ASP A 47 6.52 -7.23 11.25
CA ASP A 47 7.75 -7.22 12.05
C ASP A 47 7.41 -7.53 13.53
N LYS A 48 7.44 -8.82 13.91
CA LYS A 48 6.95 -9.28 15.22
C LYS A 48 7.99 -9.12 16.32
N ASP A 49 9.26 -9.27 15.99
CA ASP A 49 10.36 -9.05 16.93
C ASP A 49 10.84 -7.59 16.99
N GLN A 50 10.29 -6.72 16.13
CA GLN A 50 10.53 -5.27 16.12
C GLN A 50 12.01 -4.94 15.89
N ASP A 51 12.65 -5.67 14.99
CA ASP A 51 14.07 -5.51 14.67
C ASP A 51 14.33 -4.68 13.39
N ASP A 52 13.28 -4.03 12.87
CA ASP A 52 13.26 -3.24 11.64
C ASP A 52 13.63 -4.06 10.38
N ALA A 53 13.50 -5.39 10.45
CA ALA A 53 13.58 -6.30 9.32
C ALA A 53 12.53 -7.42 9.42
N LEU A 54 12.14 -7.96 8.26
CA LEU A 54 11.28 -9.13 8.19
C LEU A 54 12.16 -10.36 8.01
N ARG A 55 12.24 -11.21 9.04
CA ARG A 55 12.88 -12.52 8.92
C ARG A 55 12.04 -13.45 8.04
N HIS A 56 12.59 -14.61 7.69
CA HIS A 56 11.96 -15.57 6.78
C HIS A 56 10.51 -15.89 7.15
N GLU A 57 10.20 -16.18 8.42
CA GLU A 57 8.84 -16.53 8.83
C GLU A 57 7.86 -15.36 8.73
N GLU A 58 8.33 -14.13 8.96
CA GLU A 58 7.50 -12.94 8.90
C GLU A 58 7.22 -12.53 7.47
N LEU A 59 8.26 -12.60 6.61
CA LEU A 59 8.13 -12.33 5.19
C LEU A 59 7.26 -13.40 4.50
N ASP A 60 7.41 -14.68 4.85
CA ASP A 60 6.52 -15.76 4.40
C ASP A 60 5.06 -15.46 4.77
N HIS A 61 4.79 -15.15 6.03
CA HIS A 61 3.45 -14.84 6.49
C HIS A 61 2.86 -13.60 5.82
N TYR A 62 3.69 -12.58 5.57
CA TYR A 62 3.30 -11.40 4.82
C TYR A 62 2.94 -11.72 3.37
N VAL A 63 3.77 -12.48 2.65
CA VAL A 63 3.51 -12.86 1.26
C VAL A 63 2.28 -13.75 1.17
N PHE A 64 2.12 -14.70 2.08
CA PHE A 64 0.92 -15.53 2.17
C PHE A 64 -0.34 -14.67 2.39
N SER A 65 -0.28 -13.70 3.30
CA SER A 65 -1.41 -12.80 3.57
C SER A 65 -1.76 -11.91 2.37
N THR A 66 -0.77 -11.59 1.54
CA THR A 66 -0.94 -10.74 0.34
C THR A 66 -1.48 -11.54 -0.85
N ASN A 67 -0.90 -12.72 -1.11
CA ASN A 67 -1.09 -13.47 -2.34
C ASN A 67 -1.92 -14.75 -2.16
N GLY A 68 -2.17 -15.18 -0.92
CA GLY A 68 -2.85 -16.42 -0.58
C GLY A 68 -1.99 -17.68 -0.77
N GLN A 69 -0.69 -17.54 -1.05
CA GLN A 69 0.24 -18.65 -1.27
C GLN A 69 1.59 -18.38 -0.61
N HIS A 70 2.18 -19.42 -0.02
CA HIS A 70 3.52 -19.35 0.55
C HIS A 70 4.57 -19.23 -0.57
N PRO A 71 5.51 -18.28 -0.48
CA PRO A 71 6.65 -18.20 -1.38
C PRO A 71 7.62 -19.37 -1.16
N SER A 72 8.55 -19.56 -2.10
CA SER A 72 9.69 -20.46 -1.88
C SER A 72 10.77 -19.76 -1.06
N ASP A 73 11.65 -20.55 -0.42
CA ASP A 73 12.79 -20.02 0.33
C ASP A 73 13.72 -19.20 -0.56
N GLU A 74 13.90 -19.59 -1.83
CA GLU A 74 14.69 -18.84 -2.79
C GLU A 74 14.09 -17.46 -3.07
N PHE A 75 12.77 -17.36 -3.15
CA PHE A 75 12.10 -16.07 -3.30
C PHE A 75 12.36 -15.18 -2.08
N LEU A 76 12.19 -15.72 -0.87
CA LEU A 76 12.39 -14.97 0.37
C LEU A 76 13.84 -14.44 0.49
N SER A 77 14.83 -15.27 0.16
CA SER A 77 16.23 -14.83 0.14
C SER A 77 16.53 -13.85 -0.98
N ALA A 78 15.92 -14.00 -2.16
CA ALA A 78 16.10 -13.09 -3.29
C ALA A 78 15.57 -11.68 -2.99
N MET A 79 14.49 -11.56 -2.19
CA MET A 79 13.95 -10.27 -1.79
C MET A 79 14.98 -9.43 -1.03
N GLY A 80 15.61 -9.99 0.00
CA GLY A 80 16.65 -9.30 0.76
C GLY A 80 17.88 -8.96 -0.09
N GLN A 81 18.33 -9.89 -0.95
CA GLN A 81 19.47 -9.68 -1.84
C GLN A 81 19.24 -8.58 -2.87
N ARG A 82 18.02 -8.47 -3.40
CA ARG A 82 17.68 -7.50 -4.45
C ARG A 82 17.39 -6.12 -3.90
N PHE A 83 16.59 -6.04 -2.83
CA PHE A 83 16.02 -4.78 -2.37
C PHE A 83 16.70 -4.21 -1.12
N GLY A 84 17.42 -5.03 -0.36
CA GLY A 84 18.18 -4.60 0.81
C GLY A 84 17.87 -5.44 2.04
N ALA A 85 18.92 -5.92 2.69
CA ALA A 85 18.85 -6.75 3.87
C ALA A 85 19.73 -6.25 5.01
N ASN A 86 19.39 -6.63 6.23
CA ASN A 86 20.24 -6.41 7.40
C ASN A 86 21.41 -7.43 7.43
N ASP A 87 22.26 -7.38 8.46
CA ASP A 87 23.42 -8.27 8.61
C ASP A 87 23.06 -9.77 8.71
N LYS A 88 21.80 -10.09 9.01
CA LYS A 88 21.27 -11.47 9.06
C LYS A 88 20.70 -11.93 7.71
N GLY A 89 20.66 -11.05 6.70
CA GLY A 89 20.05 -11.33 5.40
C GLY A 89 18.52 -11.15 5.35
N TRP A 90 17.92 -10.55 6.38
CA TRP A 90 16.47 -10.32 6.48
C TRP A 90 16.06 -9.03 5.78
N LEU A 91 14.88 -9.00 5.17
CA LEU A 91 14.42 -7.88 4.36
C LEU A 91 14.17 -6.65 5.26
N THR A 92 14.95 -5.60 5.09
CA THR A 92 14.79 -4.35 5.86
C THR A 92 13.51 -3.61 5.48
N LYS A 93 13.07 -2.70 6.34
CA LYS A 93 11.99 -1.76 6.02
C LYS A 93 12.26 -0.96 4.75
N GLU A 94 13.48 -0.48 4.55
CA GLU A 94 13.90 0.23 3.34
C GLU A 94 13.78 -0.68 2.12
N GLY A 95 14.23 -1.94 2.23
CA GLY A 95 14.09 -2.93 1.16
C GLY A 95 12.64 -3.26 0.83
N PHE A 96 11.77 -3.36 1.84
CA PHE A 96 10.33 -3.55 1.66
C PHE A 96 9.70 -2.38 0.87
N LEU A 97 10.06 -1.14 1.19
CA LEU A 97 9.58 0.03 0.47
C LEU A 97 10.17 0.11 -0.95
N ALA A 98 11.42 -0.30 -1.14
CA ALA A 98 12.05 -0.35 -2.46
C ALA A 98 11.36 -1.38 -3.38
N PHE A 99 11.00 -2.55 -2.84
CA PHE A 99 10.16 -3.53 -3.54
C PHE A 99 8.84 -2.91 -4.01
N TYR A 100 8.13 -2.25 -3.10
CA TYR A 100 6.85 -1.62 -3.43
C TYR A 100 7.00 -0.47 -4.42
N LEU A 101 8.08 0.30 -4.38
CA LEU A 101 8.36 1.33 -5.38
C LEU A 101 8.53 0.71 -6.76
N GLU A 102 9.36 -0.33 -6.89
CA GLU A 102 9.57 -1.03 -8.16
C GLU A 102 8.25 -1.60 -8.71
N GLN A 103 7.48 -2.29 -7.87
CA GLN A 103 6.16 -2.80 -8.23
C GLN A 103 5.21 -1.69 -8.66
N THR A 104 5.12 -0.59 -7.91
CA THR A 104 4.18 0.51 -8.19
C THR A 104 4.52 1.23 -9.48
N LEU A 105 5.81 1.35 -9.81
CA LEU A 105 6.28 1.92 -11.09
C LEU A 105 5.91 1.02 -12.28
N GLY A 106 5.89 -0.30 -12.10
CA GLY A 106 5.49 -1.26 -13.13
C GLY A 106 3.98 -1.44 -13.27
N ASP A 107 3.28 -1.63 -12.15
CA ASP A 107 1.84 -1.87 -12.07
C ASP A 107 1.23 -1.30 -10.77
N GLN A 108 0.59 -0.14 -10.90
CA GLN A 108 -0.10 0.51 -9.78
C GLN A 108 -1.36 -0.24 -9.33
N ASP A 109 -2.00 -1.01 -10.22
CA ASP A 109 -3.20 -1.74 -9.88
C ASP A 109 -2.86 -2.98 -9.04
N GLU A 110 -1.71 -3.61 -9.28
CA GLU A 110 -1.21 -4.69 -8.43
C GLU A 110 -0.98 -4.22 -6.99
N THR A 111 -0.28 -3.09 -6.83
CA THR A 111 -0.08 -2.48 -5.51
C THR A 111 -1.40 -2.20 -4.79
N ARG A 112 -2.45 -1.81 -5.51
CA ARG A 112 -3.78 -1.58 -4.89
C ARG A 112 -4.48 -2.88 -4.49
N LYS A 113 -4.26 -3.98 -5.20
CA LYS A 113 -4.77 -5.29 -4.82
C LYS A 113 -4.11 -5.76 -3.52
N ASP A 114 -2.80 -5.58 -3.39
CA ASP A 114 -2.10 -5.90 -2.14
C ASP A 114 -2.70 -5.15 -0.97
N MET A 115 -2.92 -3.83 -1.11
CA MET A 115 -3.53 -3.04 -0.04
C MET A 115 -4.93 -3.57 0.32
N ALA A 116 -5.70 -4.01 -0.66
CA ALA A 116 -7.00 -4.62 -0.43
C ALA A 116 -6.93 -5.97 0.28
N ALA A 117 -5.92 -6.80 -0.01
CA ALA A 117 -5.68 -8.06 0.69
C ALA A 117 -5.45 -7.82 2.20
N HIS A 118 -4.86 -6.67 2.57
CA HIS A 118 -4.64 -6.27 3.97
C HIS A 118 -5.76 -5.40 4.57
N GLY A 119 -6.94 -5.39 3.94
CA GLY A 119 -8.12 -4.72 4.47
C GLY A 119 -8.13 -3.20 4.29
N TYR A 120 -7.45 -2.67 3.28
CA TYR A 120 -7.55 -1.26 2.88
C TYR A 120 -8.41 -1.09 1.63
N ASP A 121 -9.16 0.00 1.56
CA ASP A 121 -9.87 0.37 0.33
C ASP A 121 -8.85 0.71 -0.77
N ARG A 122 -8.96 0.01 -1.91
CA ARG A 122 -8.04 0.13 -3.06
C ARG A 122 -7.90 1.53 -3.65
N TRP A 123 -8.86 2.43 -3.42
CA TRP A 123 -8.86 3.78 -4.00
C TRP A 123 -8.48 4.85 -3.01
N THR A 124 -8.99 4.74 -1.78
CA THR A 124 -8.81 5.75 -0.73
C THR A 124 -7.71 5.40 0.25
N LEU A 125 -7.17 4.17 0.21
CA LEU A 125 -6.12 3.65 1.11
C LEU A 125 -6.49 3.77 2.59
N ARG A 126 -7.79 3.80 2.90
CA ARG A 126 -8.32 3.78 4.26
C ARG A 126 -8.58 2.34 4.68
N LYS A 127 -8.27 1.99 5.93
CA LYS A 127 -8.66 0.69 6.50
C LYS A 127 -10.19 0.53 6.43
N LEU A 128 -10.65 -0.64 6.01
CA LEU A 128 -12.06 -1.03 5.86
C LEU A 128 -12.70 -1.45 7.19
#